data_AF-A0A0J9UZZ1-F1
#
_entry.id   AF-A0A0J9UZZ1-F1
#
_cell.length_a   1.000
_cell.length_b   1.000
_cell.length_c   1.000
_cell.angle_alpha   90.00
_cell.angle_beta   90.00
_cell.angle_gamma   90.00
#
_symmetry.space_group_name_H-M   'P 1'
#
loop_
_entity.id
_entity.type
_entity.pdbx_description
1 polymer ?
#
loop_
_entity_poly.entity_id
_entity_poly.type
_entity_poly.pdbx_seq_one_letter_code
_entity_poly.pdbx_strand_id
1 'polypeptide(L)'
;MAASFGIQSWIEGGVVAAVIMLNIVVGFFQEFQAAKTMDSLRSLSSPTAHAVRDGNNQVIVTAEIVPGDLVELKTGDTIPADTRLIEAVNFETNEALLTGESLPVRKETASIFPDDTGPGDRLNVAYSSSTVTKGRARGIVFATGIYTEIGQIAVALRGKSSRRREPKRREDGTASTGRWMQAWTLTFSDAVGRFLGVNVGTPLQRKLSKLALLLLGTAIACAIIVLGSNEFNTKREVIIYAVATGLSMIPASLIVVLTITMAAGTKRMVQRNVIVRNLKSLEALGGVTNICSDKTGTLTQGTMIVKKAWIPGRGTYSVGATSEPFNPTQGQLGLQDAQPKDIDFQLSDAEGTPINPEEVVARDPTLQEYLNVASLANLATVHQVQGEWHGRGDPTEIAIQVFASRFNWNRLRLATGEKPQWHEVAEFPFDSDVKKMSVIFEHDQSQKQWVFTKGAVERVLSSCPRYAVGDEIKHLTPDVEQDILRNMEALARLGLRVLALASRTDIRHVIDNEAELDRGLFETDLVFLP
;
A
#
# COMPACT_ATOMS: atom_id res chain seq x y z
N MET A 1 -37.79 22.54 30.27
CA MET A 1 -37.42 22.06 31.61
C MET A 1 -37.38 23.19 32.64
N ALA A 2 -36.44 24.15 32.56
CA ALA A 2 -36.35 25.26 33.52
C ALA A 2 -37.65 26.08 33.67
N ALA A 3 -38.31 26.43 32.56
CA ALA A 3 -39.60 27.13 32.60
C ALA A 3 -40.73 26.31 33.26
N SER A 4 -40.73 24.99 33.09
CA SER A 4 -41.78 24.08 33.61
C SER A 4 -41.58 23.78 35.10
N PHE A 5 -40.33 23.63 35.56
CA PHE A 5 -40.01 23.54 36.99
C PHE A 5 -40.17 24.88 37.72
N GLY A 6 -39.87 26.01 37.06
CA GLY A 6 -40.07 27.35 37.63
C GLY A 6 -41.52 27.69 37.96
N ILE A 7 -42.48 27.08 37.25
CA ILE A 7 -43.94 27.25 37.48
C ILE A 7 -44.56 26.08 38.27
N GLN A 8 -43.73 25.25 38.90
CA GLN A 8 -44.13 24.05 39.65
C GLN A 8 -44.99 23.08 38.82
N SER A 9 -44.81 23.02 37.50
CA SER A 9 -45.45 22.03 36.62
C SER A 9 -44.61 20.75 36.61
N TRP A 10 -44.79 19.93 37.64
CA TRP A 10 -43.97 18.73 37.88
C TRP A 10 -44.19 17.64 36.82
N ILE A 11 -45.41 17.50 36.30
CA ILE A 11 -45.78 16.44 35.35
C ILE A 11 -45.10 16.70 34.00
N GLU A 12 -45.29 17.89 33.42
CA GLU A 12 -44.68 18.26 32.13
C GLU A 12 -43.15 18.30 32.23
N GLY A 13 -42.61 18.88 33.31
CA GLY A 13 -41.18 18.88 33.58
C GLY A 13 -40.59 17.46 33.64
N GLY A 14 -41.30 16.54 34.30
CA GLY A 14 -40.94 15.13 34.40
C GLY A 14 -40.95 14.41 33.05
N VAL A 15 -42.00 14.60 32.23
CA VAL A 15 -42.10 13.99 30.88
C VAL A 15 -40.94 14.45 29.99
N VAL A 16 -40.65 15.77 29.96
CA VAL A 16 -39.54 16.32 29.17
C VAL A 16 -38.19 15.76 29.65
N ALA A 17 -38.00 15.66 30.97
CA ALA A 17 -36.78 15.09 31.54
C ALA A 17 -36.60 13.61 31.16
N ALA A 18 -37.67 12.81 31.20
CA ALA A 18 -37.62 11.40 30.83
C ALA A 18 -37.25 11.20 29.35
N VAL A 19 -37.83 11.99 28.44
CA VAL A 19 -37.51 11.92 27.00
C VAL A 19 -36.04 12.28 26.73
N ILE A 20 -35.52 13.33 27.39
CA ILE A 20 -34.12 13.73 27.25
C ILE A 20 -33.19 12.64 27.82
N MET A 21 -33.51 12.09 29.00
CA MET A 21 -32.74 11.02 29.62
C MET A 21 -32.67 9.79 28.70
N LEU A 22 -33.81 9.37 28.14
CA LEU A 22 -33.87 8.23 27.24
C LEU A 22 -32.98 8.45 26.01
N ASN A 23 -33.00 9.64 25.40
CA ASN A 23 -32.14 9.98 24.28
C ASN A 23 -30.64 9.96 24.66
N ILE A 24 -30.28 10.45 25.85
CA ILE A 24 -28.90 10.43 26.35
C ILE A 24 -28.44 8.99 26.56
N VAL A 25 -29.25 8.13 27.18
CA VAL A 25 -28.93 6.73 27.43
C VAL A 25 -28.74 5.97 26.12
N VAL A 26 -29.67 6.15 25.17
CA VAL A 26 -29.58 5.54 23.84
C VAL A 26 -28.32 6.01 23.11
N GLY A 27 -28.02 7.31 23.13
CA GLY A 27 -26.80 7.86 22.52
C GLY A 27 -25.51 7.34 23.17
N PHE A 28 -25.47 7.26 24.51
CA PHE A 28 -24.32 6.77 25.26
C PHE A 28 -24.03 5.30 24.95
N PHE A 29 -25.05 4.43 24.96
CA PHE A 29 -24.86 3.02 24.62
C PHE A 29 -24.37 2.82 23.18
N GLN A 30 -24.80 3.67 22.25
CA GLN A 30 -24.33 3.64 20.86
C GLN A 30 -22.85 3.99 20.75
N GLU A 31 -22.41 5.06 21.42
CA GLU A 31 -21.02 5.52 21.38
C GLU A 31 -20.09 4.54 22.10
N PHE A 32 -20.55 3.95 23.20
CA PHE A 32 -19.81 2.95 23.97
C PHE A 32 -19.54 1.66 23.17
N GLN A 33 -20.53 1.13 22.45
CA GLN A 33 -20.34 -0.09 21.65
C GLN A 33 -19.40 0.13 20.46
N ALA A 34 -19.49 1.30 19.82
CA ALA A 34 -18.57 1.69 18.74
C ALA A 34 -17.12 1.81 19.25
N ALA A 35 -16.91 2.42 20.43
CA ALA A 35 -15.58 2.57 21.02
C ALA A 35 -14.96 1.24 21.45
N LYS A 36 -15.72 0.35 22.12
CA LYS A 36 -15.22 -0.92 22.64
C LYS A 36 -14.68 -1.85 21.55
N THR A 37 -15.33 -1.87 20.38
CA THR A 37 -14.90 -2.67 19.22
C THR A 37 -13.58 -2.15 18.63
N MET A 38 -13.28 -0.86 18.79
CA MET A 38 -12.03 -0.26 18.31
C MET A 38 -10.86 -0.50 19.26
N ASP A 39 -11.07 -0.47 20.57
CA ASP A 39 -10.00 -0.66 21.56
C ASP A 39 -9.45 -2.09 21.55
N SER A 40 -10.30 -3.11 21.32
CA SER A 40 -9.85 -4.51 21.20
C SER A 40 -8.94 -4.78 20.00
N LEU A 41 -8.95 -3.90 18.98
CA LEU A 41 -8.07 -4.02 17.82
C LEU A 41 -6.68 -3.39 18.06
N ARG A 42 -6.53 -2.51 19.05
CA ARG A 42 -5.27 -1.79 19.33
C ARG A 42 -4.31 -2.57 20.23
N SER A 43 -4.78 -3.53 21.02
CA SER A 43 -3.99 -4.21 22.05
C SER A 43 -3.21 -5.44 21.60
N LEU A 44 -3.23 -5.80 20.31
CA LEU A 44 -2.76 -7.11 19.83
C LEU A 44 -1.32 -7.16 19.28
N SER A 45 -0.59 -6.05 19.18
CA SER A 45 0.82 -6.10 18.79
C SER A 45 1.61 -4.92 19.35
N SER A 46 2.40 -5.18 20.39
CA SER A 46 3.48 -4.26 20.77
C SER A 46 4.76 -4.77 20.11
N PRO A 47 5.25 -4.12 19.04
CA PRO A 47 6.47 -4.54 18.37
C PRO A 47 7.70 -4.38 19.28
N THR A 48 8.71 -5.23 19.05
CA THR A 48 10.02 -5.19 19.73
C THR A 48 11.11 -4.79 18.74
N ALA A 49 12.23 -4.31 19.26
CA ALA A 49 13.39 -3.86 18.49
C ALA A 49 14.70 -4.30 19.14
N HIS A 50 15.74 -4.50 18.32
CA HIS A 50 17.10 -4.79 18.78
C HIS A 50 17.90 -3.48 18.93
N ALA A 51 18.28 -3.15 20.16
CA ALA A 51 19.08 -1.97 20.47
C ALA A 51 20.35 -2.36 21.24
N VAL A 52 21.44 -1.63 21.00
CA VAL A 52 22.70 -1.79 21.69
C VAL A 52 22.84 -0.68 22.72
N ARG A 53 22.74 -1.02 24.00
CA ARG A 53 23.01 -0.11 25.13
C ARG A 53 24.07 -0.73 26.03
N ASP A 54 24.95 0.10 26.58
CA ASP A 54 26.07 -0.35 27.44
C ASP A 54 26.94 -1.45 26.81
N GLY A 55 27.08 -1.43 25.47
CA GLY A 55 27.84 -2.42 24.71
C GLY A 55 27.15 -3.78 24.51
N ASN A 56 25.97 -3.99 25.08
CA ASN A 56 25.22 -5.24 24.96
C ASN A 56 24.02 -5.10 24.03
N ASN A 57 23.76 -6.14 23.24
CA ASN A 57 22.58 -6.22 22.39
C ASN A 57 21.37 -6.67 23.22
N GLN A 58 20.30 -5.90 23.21
CA GLN A 58 19.10 -6.14 24.01
C GLN A 58 17.84 -5.94 23.19
N VAL A 59 16.86 -6.82 23.42
CA VAL A 59 15.53 -6.73 22.83
C VAL A 59 14.68 -5.85 23.73
N ILE A 60 14.32 -4.67 23.24
CA ILE A 60 13.47 -3.72 23.96
C ILE A 60 12.17 -3.49 23.20
N VAL A 61 11.15 -2.99 23.91
CA VAL A 61 9.89 -2.62 23.27
C VAL A 61 10.14 -1.40 22.37
N THR A 62 9.58 -1.38 21.16
CA THR A 62 9.82 -0.28 20.19
C THR A 62 9.49 1.09 20.77
N ALA A 63 8.51 1.17 21.69
CA ALA A 63 8.12 2.40 22.37
C ALA A 63 9.19 2.98 23.31
N GLU A 64 10.18 2.18 23.73
CA GLU A 64 11.27 2.58 24.62
C GLU A 64 12.53 3.04 23.86
N ILE A 65 12.50 3.00 22.52
CA ILE A 65 13.58 3.51 21.67
C ILE A 65 13.62 5.03 21.75
N VAL A 66 14.82 5.59 21.95
CA VAL A 66 15.06 7.03 22.05
C VAL A 66 16.09 7.50 21.02
N PRO A 67 16.06 8.79 20.62
CA PRO A 67 17.14 9.36 19.81
C PRO A 67 18.50 9.16 20.48
N GLY A 68 19.49 8.71 19.70
CA GLY A 68 20.82 8.34 20.18
C GLY A 68 21.03 6.83 20.37
N ASP A 69 19.96 6.03 20.43
CA ASP A 69 20.11 4.57 20.49
C ASP A 69 20.77 4.02 19.21
N LEU A 70 21.69 3.09 19.38
CA LEU A 70 22.24 2.29 18.29
C LEU A 70 21.32 1.08 18.08
N VAL A 71 20.69 0.97 16.92
CA VAL A 71 19.82 -0.16 16.58
C VAL A 71 20.51 -1.10 15.59
N GLU A 72 20.21 -2.39 15.72
CA GLU A 72 20.65 -3.42 14.79
C GLU A 72 19.43 -3.93 14.02
N LEU A 73 19.57 -4.02 12.70
CA LEU A 73 18.50 -4.34 11.77
C LEU A 73 18.92 -5.55 10.93
N LYS A 74 18.07 -6.55 10.86
CA LYS A 74 18.25 -7.76 10.03
C LYS A 74 17.03 -8.01 9.15
N THR A 75 17.21 -8.81 8.12
CA THR A 75 16.11 -9.27 7.24
C THR A 75 14.88 -9.73 8.03
N GLY A 76 13.73 -9.16 7.69
CA GLY A 76 12.44 -9.44 8.34
C GLY A 76 12.06 -8.48 9.46
N ASP A 77 13.01 -7.69 9.98
CA ASP A 77 12.69 -6.72 11.03
C ASP A 77 11.91 -5.53 10.47
N THR A 78 11.05 -4.95 11.31
CA THR A 78 10.43 -3.65 11.05
C THR A 78 11.29 -2.57 11.69
N ILE A 79 11.61 -1.52 10.94
CA ILE A 79 12.45 -0.42 11.42
C ILE A 79 11.69 0.34 12.53
N PRO A 80 12.25 0.42 13.75
CA PRO A 80 11.52 0.93 14.92
C PRO A 80 11.37 2.46 14.91
N ALA A 81 12.33 3.17 14.34
CA ALA A 81 12.47 4.61 14.38
C ALA A 81 13.30 5.09 13.19
N ASP A 82 13.26 6.38 12.85
CA ASP A 82 14.06 6.89 11.75
C ASP A 82 15.54 6.89 12.16
N THR A 83 16.34 6.17 11.37
CA THR A 83 17.67 5.73 11.76
C THR A 83 18.69 6.12 10.70
N ARG A 84 19.75 6.83 11.11
CA ARG A 84 20.90 7.12 10.25
C ARG A 84 21.82 5.90 10.24
N LEU A 85 21.99 5.31 9.06
CA LEU A 85 22.80 4.09 8.91
C LEU A 85 24.29 4.40 9.02
N ILE A 86 25.02 3.59 9.80
CA ILE A 86 26.48 3.69 9.98
C ILE A 86 27.16 2.53 9.25
N GLU A 87 26.61 1.34 9.41
CA GLU A 87 27.10 0.11 8.79
C GLU A 87 25.95 -0.55 8.03
N ALA A 88 26.20 -1.00 6.81
CA ALA A 88 25.22 -1.71 6.00
C ALA A 88 25.94 -2.74 5.14
N VAL A 89 25.41 -3.97 5.10
CA VAL A 89 25.90 -5.04 4.22
C VAL A 89 24.72 -5.56 3.43
N ASN A 90 24.69 -5.27 2.13
CA ASN A 90 23.60 -5.62 1.20
C ASN A 90 22.21 -5.28 1.76
N PHE A 91 22.10 -4.11 2.42
CA PHE A 91 20.91 -3.71 3.16
C PHE A 91 19.88 -3.04 2.25
N GLU A 92 18.67 -3.59 2.25
CA GLU A 92 17.53 -3.08 1.47
C GLU A 92 16.29 -2.97 2.35
N THR A 93 15.50 -1.93 2.11
CA THR A 93 14.26 -1.66 2.87
C THR A 93 13.08 -1.50 1.92
N ASN A 94 11.93 -2.06 2.31
CA ASN A 94 10.66 -1.80 1.64
C ASN A 94 9.98 -0.59 2.29
N GLU A 95 9.95 0.51 1.54
CA GLU A 95 9.46 1.82 2.00
C GLU A 95 8.11 2.18 1.36
N ALA A 96 7.33 1.17 0.91
CA ALA A 96 6.05 1.35 0.24
C ALA A 96 5.04 2.16 1.09
N LEU A 97 5.09 2.03 2.42
CA LEU A 97 4.21 2.79 3.31
C LEU A 97 4.51 4.29 3.34
N LEU A 98 5.75 4.69 3.04
CA LEU A 98 6.18 6.09 3.06
C LEU A 98 6.16 6.71 1.66
N THR A 99 6.63 5.96 0.66
CA THR A 99 6.86 6.45 -0.70
C THR A 99 5.77 6.03 -1.69
N GLY A 100 5.00 4.98 -1.37
CA GLY A 100 4.07 4.36 -2.31
C GLY A 100 4.73 3.47 -3.36
N GLU A 101 6.06 3.29 -3.34
CA GLU A 101 6.77 2.45 -4.29
C GLU A 101 6.98 1.03 -3.74
N SER A 102 6.67 0.02 -4.55
CA SER A 102 6.69 -1.39 -4.14
C SER A 102 8.06 -2.06 -4.22
N LEU A 103 9.05 -1.40 -4.85
CA LEU A 103 10.39 -1.95 -5.00
C LEU A 103 11.23 -1.65 -3.76
N PRO A 104 11.96 -2.64 -3.23
CA PRO A 104 12.92 -2.39 -2.17
C PRO A 104 14.00 -1.40 -2.60
N VAL A 105 14.40 -0.53 -1.68
CA VAL A 105 15.42 0.51 -1.89
C VAL A 105 16.71 0.07 -1.22
N ARG A 106 17.79 0.00 -2.00
CA ARG A 106 19.14 -0.27 -1.47
C ARG A 106 19.67 0.96 -0.75
N LYS A 107 20.23 0.73 0.43
CA LYS A 107 20.72 1.80 1.30
C LYS A 107 22.25 1.89 1.28
N GLU A 108 22.74 3.12 1.45
CA GLU A 108 24.16 3.47 1.40
C GLU A 108 24.54 4.32 2.61
N THR A 109 25.56 3.94 3.37
CA THR A 109 25.90 4.63 4.62
C THR A 109 26.66 5.94 4.40
N ALA A 110 27.56 5.98 3.42
CA ALA A 110 28.50 7.08 3.21
C ALA A 110 27.90 8.31 2.52
N SER A 111 26.83 8.12 1.73
CA SER A 111 26.22 9.16 0.91
C SER A 111 25.63 10.29 1.78
N ILE A 112 25.82 11.53 1.37
CA ILE A 112 25.30 12.74 2.03
C ILE A 112 24.42 13.47 1.03
N PHE A 113 23.26 13.91 1.50
CA PHE A 113 22.24 14.53 0.67
C PHE A 113 21.99 15.97 1.14
N PRO A 114 21.65 16.90 0.23
CA PRO A 114 21.13 18.22 0.58
C PRO A 114 19.89 18.16 1.48
N ASP A 115 19.67 19.18 2.31
CA ASP A 115 18.56 19.23 3.28
C ASP A 115 17.17 19.16 2.63
N ASP A 116 17.03 19.61 1.39
CA ASP A 116 15.79 19.62 0.60
C ASP A 116 15.49 18.30 -0.11
N THR A 117 16.39 17.32 -0.04
CA THR A 117 16.20 15.98 -0.62
C THR A 117 15.00 15.31 0.05
N GLY A 118 14.08 14.76 -0.73
CA GLY A 118 12.89 14.08 -0.21
C GLY A 118 13.24 12.80 0.58
N PRO A 119 12.38 12.34 1.50
CA PRO A 119 12.67 11.17 2.32
C PRO A 119 13.04 9.91 1.52
N GLY A 120 12.32 9.63 0.43
CA GLY A 120 12.57 8.45 -0.42
C GLY A 120 13.95 8.43 -1.08
N ASP A 121 14.55 9.59 -1.34
CA ASP A 121 15.84 9.70 -2.04
C ASP A 121 17.04 9.66 -1.08
N ARG A 122 16.82 9.81 0.22
CA ARG A 122 17.89 9.74 1.24
C ARG A 122 18.24 8.28 1.51
N LEU A 123 19.17 7.73 0.72
CA LEU A 123 19.61 6.33 0.81
C LEU A 123 20.37 5.99 2.09
N ASN A 124 20.75 7.01 2.86
CA ASN A 124 21.58 6.88 4.05
C ASN A 124 20.76 6.80 5.36
N VAL A 125 19.44 6.81 5.22
CA VAL A 125 18.45 6.71 6.29
C VAL A 125 17.54 5.50 6.07
N ALA A 126 17.23 4.81 7.16
CA ALA A 126 16.20 3.79 7.25
C ALA A 126 15.00 4.36 8.01
N TYR A 127 13.81 4.33 7.41
CA TYR A 127 12.62 4.98 7.96
C TYR A 127 11.75 4.03 8.78
N SER A 128 11.18 4.57 9.86
CA SER A 128 10.25 3.87 10.73
C SER A 128 9.05 3.27 9.97
N SER A 129 8.58 2.11 10.43
CA SER A 129 7.52 1.30 9.80
C SER A 129 7.86 0.68 8.44
N SER A 130 9.06 0.92 7.91
CA SER A 130 9.57 0.18 6.74
C SER A 130 10.10 -1.19 7.18
N THR A 131 10.09 -2.18 6.29
CA THR A 131 10.57 -3.53 6.59
C THR A 131 11.91 -3.81 5.90
N VAL A 132 12.79 -4.53 6.57
CA VAL A 132 14.08 -4.95 5.99
C VAL A 132 13.85 -6.15 5.08
N THR A 133 14.10 -5.99 3.79
CA THR A 133 13.94 -7.08 2.81
C THR A 133 15.18 -7.92 2.67
N LYS A 134 16.36 -7.30 2.82
CA LYS A 134 17.65 -7.97 2.62
C LYS A 134 18.74 -7.34 3.47
N GLY A 135 19.73 -8.16 3.82
CA GLY A 135 20.96 -7.74 4.47
C GLY A 135 20.83 -7.44 5.96
N ARG A 136 21.86 -6.76 6.48
CA ARG A 136 21.89 -6.28 7.86
C ARG A 136 22.50 -4.89 7.91
N ALA A 137 22.08 -4.10 8.89
CA ALA A 137 22.63 -2.78 9.11
C ALA A 137 22.62 -2.41 10.59
N ARG A 138 23.47 -1.44 10.94
CA ARG A 138 23.47 -0.77 12.23
C ARG A 138 23.36 0.73 12.00
N GLY A 139 22.61 1.40 12.85
CA GLY A 139 22.44 2.84 12.72
C GLY A 139 21.99 3.50 14.01
N ILE A 140 22.16 4.81 14.07
CA ILE A 140 21.76 5.62 15.21
C ILE A 140 20.38 6.20 14.94
N VAL A 141 19.47 6.03 15.89
CA VAL A 141 18.15 6.63 15.85
C VAL A 141 18.27 8.14 16.02
N PHE A 142 17.68 8.92 15.12
CA PHE A 142 17.68 10.39 15.23
C PHE A 142 16.28 10.97 15.46
N ALA A 143 15.22 10.26 15.06
CA ALA A 143 13.85 10.69 15.31
C ALA A 143 12.94 9.51 15.71
N THR A 144 12.03 9.74 16.64
CA THR A 144 11.09 8.73 17.18
C THR A 144 9.67 9.28 17.26
N GLY A 145 8.68 8.38 17.25
CA GLY A 145 7.27 8.71 17.47
C GLY A 145 6.73 9.73 16.46
N ILE A 146 6.21 10.86 16.94
CA ILE A 146 5.63 11.91 16.08
C ILE A 146 6.68 12.68 15.26
N TYR A 147 7.97 12.56 15.61
CA TYR A 147 9.05 13.28 14.96
C TYR A 147 9.64 12.54 13.75
N THR A 148 9.30 11.26 13.56
CA THR A 148 9.67 10.52 12.35
C THR A 148 8.90 11.06 11.13
N GLU A 149 9.37 10.77 9.92
CA GLU A 149 8.69 11.17 8.67
C GLU A 149 7.24 10.65 8.64
N ILE A 150 7.04 9.37 8.98
CA ILE A 150 5.68 8.80 9.05
C ILE A 150 4.87 9.39 10.22
N GLY A 151 5.53 9.77 11.31
CA GLY A 151 4.94 10.49 12.43
C GLY A 151 4.43 11.88 12.05
N GLN A 152 5.23 12.63 11.28
CA GLN A 152 4.86 13.95 10.76
C GLN A 152 3.69 13.84 9.78
N ILE A 153 3.66 12.82 8.93
CA ILE A 153 2.51 12.52 8.06
C ILE A 153 1.27 12.26 8.93
N ALA A 154 1.37 11.44 9.98
CA ALA A 154 0.27 11.16 10.89
C ALA A 154 -0.24 12.43 11.62
N VAL A 155 0.65 13.34 12.01
CA VAL A 155 0.29 14.65 12.59
C VAL A 155 -0.39 15.55 11.56
N ALA A 156 0.11 15.60 10.33
CA ALA A 156 -0.48 16.38 9.24
C ALA A 156 -1.90 15.89 8.91
N LEU A 157 -2.11 14.58 8.87
CA LEU A 157 -3.42 13.96 8.65
C LEU A 157 -4.44 14.26 9.75
N ARG A 158 -4.00 14.45 11.01
CA ARG A 158 -4.88 14.86 12.11
C ARG A 158 -5.37 16.31 11.96
N GLY A 159 -4.71 17.11 11.13
CA GLY A 159 -5.07 18.49 10.81
C GLY A 159 -4.85 19.45 11.99
N LYS A 160 -4.32 20.65 11.71
CA LYS A 160 -4.30 21.76 12.68
C LYS A 160 -5.72 22.31 12.83
N SER A 161 -6.54 21.70 13.67
CA SER A 161 -7.85 22.24 14.06
C SER A 161 -7.69 23.41 15.03
N SER A 162 -7.03 24.49 14.58
CA SER A 162 -7.01 25.73 15.35
C SER A 162 -8.45 26.23 15.49
N ARG A 163 -8.91 26.34 16.75
CA ARG A 163 -10.26 26.84 17.05
C ARG A 163 -10.39 28.35 16.78
N ARG A 164 -9.28 29.07 16.56
CA ARG A 164 -9.21 30.53 16.43
C ARG A 164 -8.58 30.93 15.09
N ARG A 165 -9.26 31.78 14.33
CA ARG A 165 -8.69 32.35 13.09
C ARG A 165 -7.68 33.43 13.49
N GLU A 166 -6.44 33.30 13.02
CA GLU A 166 -5.43 34.33 13.23
C GLU A 166 -5.70 35.54 12.31
N PRO A 167 -5.54 36.78 12.82
CA PRO A 167 -5.74 37.97 12.01
C PRO A 167 -4.69 38.05 10.90
N LYS A 168 -5.13 38.34 9.67
CA LYS A 168 -4.25 38.47 8.49
C LYS A 168 -3.30 39.67 8.68
N ARG A 169 -2.05 39.38 9.05
CA ARG A 169 -0.98 40.37 9.26
C ARG A 169 -0.57 41.00 7.91
N ARG A 170 -0.14 42.25 7.90
CA ARG A 170 0.51 42.89 6.74
C ARG A 170 1.94 42.34 6.58
N GLU A 171 2.60 42.66 5.47
CA GLU A 171 4.00 42.27 5.20
C GLU A 171 4.96 42.75 6.32
N ASP A 172 4.64 43.88 6.99
CA ASP A 172 5.38 44.42 8.14
C ASP A 172 5.09 43.71 9.49
N GLY A 173 4.38 42.57 9.49
CA GLY A 173 4.05 41.82 10.72
C GLY A 173 2.97 42.43 11.62
N THR A 174 2.56 43.68 11.37
CA THR A 174 1.49 44.36 12.12
C THR A 174 0.09 43.99 11.60
N ALA A 175 -0.89 43.92 12.51
CA ALA A 175 -2.30 43.71 12.16
C ALA A 175 -3.11 44.95 12.57
N SER A 176 -3.88 45.53 11.64
CA SER A 176 -4.73 46.67 11.99
C SER A 176 -5.86 46.26 12.93
N THR A 177 -6.29 47.20 13.77
CA THR A 177 -7.41 47.02 14.73
C THR A 177 -8.69 46.51 14.05
N GLY A 178 -8.99 46.97 12.84
CA GLY A 178 -10.13 46.47 12.06
C GLY A 178 -10.02 44.99 11.67
N ARG A 179 -8.82 44.50 11.34
CA ARG A 179 -8.60 43.07 11.02
C ARG A 179 -8.65 42.18 12.27
N TRP A 180 -8.27 42.72 13.42
CA TRP A 180 -8.46 42.07 14.71
C TRP A 180 -9.93 41.92 15.05
N MET A 181 -10.72 42.97 14.88
CA MET A 181 -12.16 42.95 15.10
C MET A 181 -12.85 41.98 14.13
N GLN A 182 -12.47 41.98 12.86
CA GLN A 182 -12.98 41.04 11.86
C GLN A 182 -12.62 39.57 12.20
N ALA A 183 -11.39 39.30 12.63
CA ALA A 183 -10.99 37.96 13.05
C ALA A 183 -11.77 37.50 14.29
N TRP A 184 -12.06 38.41 15.22
CA TRP A 184 -12.89 38.14 16.40
C TRP A 184 -14.34 37.85 16.04
N THR A 185 -14.98 38.68 15.21
CA THR A 185 -16.38 38.48 14.79
C THR A 185 -16.56 37.20 13.99
N LEU A 186 -15.64 36.89 13.08
CA LEU A 186 -15.65 35.63 12.33
C LEU A 186 -15.38 34.41 13.21
N THR A 187 -14.47 34.53 14.19
CA THR A 187 -14.22 33.45 15.16
C THR A 187 -15.45 33.21 16.03
N PHE A 188 -16.13 34.28 16.45
CA PHE A 188 -17.37 34.19 17.22
C PHE A 188 -18.51 33.59 16.39
N SER A 189 -18.72 34.04 15.15
CA SER A 189 -19.74 33.47 14.26
C SER A 189 -19.45 31.99 13.95
N ASP A 190 -18.19 31.63 13.74
CA ASP A 190 -17.78 30.23 13.58
C ASP A 190 -18.00 29.42 14.86
N ALA A 191 -17.75 29.99 16.03
CA ALA A 191 -18.00 29.33 17.31
C ALA A 191 -19.50 29.08 17.52
N VAL A 192 -20.34 30.07 17.23
CA VAL A 192 -21.81 29.94 17.26
C VAL A 192 -22.28 28.92 16.22
N GLY A 193 -21.77 28.99 14.99
CA GLY A 193 -22.13 28.02 13.94
C GLY A 193 -21.65 26.59 14.22
N ARG A 194 -20.54 26.43 14.93
CA ARG A 194 -20.07 25.12 15.45
C ARG A 194 -20.94 24.63 16.59
N PHE A 195 -21.28 25.49 17.54
CA PHE A 195 -22.16 25.17 18.67
C PHE A 195 -23.56 24.75 18.20
N LEU A 196 -24.09 25.45 17.20
CA LEU A 196 -25.39 25.14 16.60
C LEU A 196 -25.32 24.01 15.55
N GLY A 197 -24.15 23.41 15.31
CA GLY A 197 -23.98 22.25 14.40
C GLY A 197 -24.16 22.54 12.90
N VAL A 198 -24.31 23.79 12.48
CA VAL A 198 -24.54 24.14 11.06
C VAL A 198 -23.29 24.08 10.20
N ASN A 199 -22.11 24.23 10.81
CA ASN A 199 -20.82 24.28 10.11
C ASN A 199 -19.97 23.02 10.31
N VAL A 200 -20.43 22.05 11.11
CA VAL A 200 -19.66 20.85 11.49
C VAL A 200 -20.49 19.61 11.21
N GLY A 201 -19.83 18.53 10.82
CA GLY A 201 -20.48 17.26 10.54
C GLY A 201 -20.87 17.10 9.07
N THR A 202 -21.59 16.00 8.82
CA THR A 202 -21.97 15.54 7.48
C THR A 202 -23.06 16.42 6.85
N PRO A 203 -23.26 16.36 5.52
CA PRO A 203 -24.31 17.13 4.84
C PRO A 203 -25.71 17.03 5.47
N LEU A 204 -26.12 15.83 5.89
CA LEU A 204 -27.38 15.54 6.57
C LEU A 204 -27.38 16.11 7.98
N GLN A 205 -26.30 15.97 8.76
CA GLN A 205 -26.19 16.61 10.08
C GLN A 205 -26.36 18.13 10.00
N ARG A 206 -25.78 18.77 8.96
CA ARG A 206 -25.95 20.21 8.73
C ARG A 206 -27.38 20.56 8.34
N LYS A 207 -28.02 19.76 7.48
CA LYS A 207 -29.44 19.96 7.11
C LYS A 207 -30.38 19.77 8.30
N LEU A 208 -30.14 18.76 9.13
CA LEU A 208 -30.88 18.50 10.37
C LEU A 208 -30.70 19.62 11.39
N SER A 209 -29.48 20.15 11.54
CA SER A 209 -29.21 21.31 12.40
C SER A 209 -29.92 22.57 11.91
N LYS A 210 -29.93 22.81 10.59
CA LYS A 210 -30.72 23.90 9.99
C LYS A 210 -32.23 23.73 10.20
N LEU A 211 -32.75 22.51 10.06
CA LEU A 211 -34.15 22.20 10.33
C LEU A 211 -34.49 22.42 11.81
N ALA A 212 -33.64 21.97 12.74
CA ALA A 212 -33.83 22.18 14.17
C ALA A 212 -33.83 23.68 14.55
N LEU A 213 -32.95 24.48 13.93
CA LEU A 213 -32.94 25.93 14.10
C LEU A 213 -34.20 26.60 13.54
N LEU A 214 -34.69 26.13 12.38
CA LEU A 214 -35.94 26.62 11.80
C LEU A 214 -37.11 26.32 12.73
N LEU A 215 -37.21 25.07 13.23
CA LEU A 215 -38.26 24.64 14.17
C LEU A 215 -38.19 25.40 15.50
N LEU A 216 -36.98 25.66 16.01
CA LEU A 216 -36.79 26.48 17.19
C LEU A 216 -37.24 27.93 16.95
N GLY A 217 -36.90 28.51 15.80
CA GLY A 217 -37.34 29.85 15.42
C GLY A 217 -38.87 29.95 15.33
N THR A 218 -39.52 28.96 14.71
CA THR A 218 -41.00 28.90 14.67
C THR A 218 -41.61 28.70 16.05
N ALA A 219 -40.99 27.90 16.91
CA ALA A 219 -41.47 27.69 18.29
C ALA A 219 -41.41 28.98 19.11
N ILE A 220 -40.31 29.74 18.99
CA ILE A 220 -40.15 31.04 19.66
C ILE A 220 -41.19 32.03 19.12
N ALA A 221 -41.38 32.10 17.80
CA ALA A 221 -42.38 32.98 17.19
C ALA A 221 -43.80 32.64 17.68
N CYS A 222 -44.17 31.37 17.70
CA CYS A 222 -45.46 30.92 18.23
C CYS A 222 -45.61 31.25 19.73
N ALA A 223 -44.56 31.05 20.53
CA ALA A 223 -44.59 31.40 21.95
C ALA A 223 -44.81 32.92 22.16
N ILE A 224 -44.15 33.76 21.37
CA ILE A 224 -44.36 35.22 21.40
C ILE A 224 -45.79 35.58 21.01
N ILE A 225 -46.35 34.95 19.97
CA ILE A 225 -47.75 35.18 19.55
C ILE A 225 -48.72 34.80 20.67
N VAL A 226 -48.53 33.64 21.31
CA VAL A 226 -49.38 33.19 22.42
C VAL A 226 -49.29 34.15 23.61
N LEU A 227 -48.08 34.58 23.99
CA LEU A 227 -47.88 35.55 25.06
C LEU A 227 -48.47 36.92 24.72
N GLY A 228 -48.26 37.40 23.48
CA GLY A 228 -48.77 38.68 23.00
C GLY A 228 -50.30 38.74 22.91
N SER A 229 -50.93 37.64 22.46
CA SER A 229 -52.39 37.49 22.44
C SER A 229 -53.00 37.54 23.85
N ASN A 230 -52.22 37.17 24.87
CA ASN A 230 -52.63 37.20 26.27
C ASN A 230 -52.10 38.43 27.03
N GLU A 231 -51.79 39.53 26.34
CA GLU A 231 -51.26 40.78 26.93
C GLU A 231 -50.01 40.57 27.80
N PHE A 232 -49.19 39.56 27.46
CA PHE A 232 -48.03 39.12 28.26
C PHE A 232 -48.36 38.71 29.70
N ASN A 233 -49.64 38.38 29.97
CA ASN A 233 -50.05 37.90 31.28
C ASN A 233 -49.52 36.47 31.50
N THR A 234 -48.68 36.31 32.51
CA THR A 234 -47.87 35.11 32.75
C THR A 234 -48.63 34.13 33.67
N LYS A 235 -49.92 33.89 33.38
CA LYS A 235 -50.71 32.89 34.11
C LYS A 235 -50.16 31.49 33.84
N ARG A 236 -50.23 30.62 34.84
CA ARG A 236 -49.70 29.24 34.79
C ARG A 236 -50.20 28.46 33.55
N GLU A 237 -51.48 28.60 33.22
CA GLU A 237 -52.11 27.95 32.05
C GLU A 237 -51.46 28.37 30.73
N VAL A 238 -51.16 29.66 30.56
CA VAL A 238 -50.59 30.22 29.32
C VAL A 238 -49.16 29.73 29.12
N ILE A 239 -48.40 29.59 30.21
CA ILE A 239 -47.04 29.05 30.17
C ILE A 239 -47.07 27.55 29.85
N ILE A 240 -48.02 26.80 30.43
CA ILE A 240 -48.25 25.39 30.10
C ILE A 240 -48.53 25.22 28.60
N TYR A 241 -49.44 26.03 28.04
CA TYR A 241 -49.71 26.03 26.60
C TYR A 241 -48.47 26.35 25.77
N ALA A 242 -47.71 27.39 26.13
CA ALA A 242 -46.48 27.76 25.41
C ALA A 242 -45.41 26.65 25.48
N VAL A 243 -45.23 25.99 26.63
CA VAL A 243 -44.28 24.87 26.81
C VAL A 243 -44.73 23.63 26.02
N ALA A 244 -46.02 23.31 26.03
CA ALA A 244 -46.58 22.19 25.28
C ALA A 244 -46.43 22.39 23.76
N THR A 245 -46.70 23.60 23.26
CA THR A 245 -46.47 23.97 21.85
C THR A 245 -44.99 23.93 21.49
N GLY A 246 -44.10 24.34 22.38
CA GLY A 246 -42.65 24.21 22.16
C GLY A 246 -42.18 22.75 22.11
N LEU A 247 -42.70 21.90 23.01
CA LEU A 247 -42.37 20.48 23.07
C LEU A 247 -42.79 19.73 21.80
N SER A 248 -43.96 20.04 21.24
CA SER A 248 -44.45 19.38 20.02
C SER A 248 -43.60 19.69 18.79
N MET A 249 -42.81 20.78 18.80
CA MET A 249 -41.89 21.13 17.72
C MET A 249 -40.51 20.47 17.81
N ILE A 250 -40.19 19.77 18.91
CA ILE A 250 -38.90 19.07 19.07
C ILE A 250 -38.94 17.75 18.28
N PRO A 251 -38.11 17.56 17.24
CA PRO A 251 -38.15 16.38 16.39
C PRO A 251 -37.41 15.19 17.05
N ALA A 252 -37.88 14.73 18.21
CA ALA A 252 -37.22 13.70 19.01
C ALA A 252 -37.12 12.34 18.26
N SER A 253 -38.11 12.00 17.43
CA SER A 253 -38.12 10.77 16.64
C SER A 253 -37.06 10.73 15.55
N LEU A 254 -36.60 11.88 15.08
CA LEU A 254 -35.69 12.00 13.93
C LEU A 254 -34.31 11.42 14.23
N ILE A 255 -33.81 11.58 15.47
CA ILE A 255 -32.53 11.02 15.91
C ILE A 255 -32.59 9.49 15.91
N VAL A 256 -33.67 8.91 16.44
CA VAL A 256 -33.86 7.46 16.50
C VAL A 256 -33.95 6.87 15.09
N VAL A 257 -34.75 7.46 14.20
CA VAL A 257 -34.89 7.00 12.81
C VAL A 257 -33.56 7.07 12.06
N LEU A 258 -32.82 8.17 12.23
CA LEU A 258 -31.49 8.34 11.63
C LEU A 258 -30.54 7.22 12.08
N THR A 259 -30.49 6.93 13.38
CA THR A 259 -29.59 5.90 13.90
C THR A 259 -29.97 4.51 13.41
N ILE A 260 -31.27 4.16 13.39
CA ILE A 260 -31.73 2.86 12.87
C ILE A 260 -31.35 2.72 11.39
N THR A 261 -31.51 3.78 10.60
CA THR A 261 -31.20 3.76 9.17
C THR A 261 -29.69 3.64 8.93
N MET A 262 -28.86 4.36 9.70
CA MET A 262 -27.40 4.26 9.65
C MET A 262 -26.90 2.88 10.08
N ALA A 263 -27.49 2.29 11.12
CA ALA A 263 -27.16 0.95 11.58
C ALA A 263 -27.51 -0.10 10.51
N ALA A 264 -28.69 0.00 9.90
CA ALA A 264 -29.10 -0.86 8.80
C ALA A 264 -28.18 -0.72 7.57
N GLY A 265 -27.79 0.52 7.23
CA GLY A 265 -26.82 0.79 6.16
C GLY A 265 -25.46 0.17 6.44
N THR A 266 -24.96 0.30 7.67
CA THR A 266 -23.69 -0.29 8.10
C THR A 266 -23.73 -1.81 8.02
N LYS A 267 -24.81 -2.44 8.46
CA LYS A 267 -24.99 -3.90 8.34
C LYS A 267 -24.94 -4.36 6.88
N ARG A 268 -25.57 -3.62 5.96
CA ARG A 268 -25.51 -3.92 4.51
C ARG A 268 -24.11 -3.74 3.93
N MET A 269 -23.34 -2.76 4.40
CA MET A 269 -21.95 -2.56 3.97
C MET A 269 -21.03 -3.69 4.43
N VAL A 270 -21.18 -4.13 5.69
CA VAL A 270 -20.41 -5.26 6.23
C VAL A 270 -20.70 -6.55 5.48
N GLN A 271 -21.97 -6.79 5.09
CA GLN A 271 -22.34 -7.93 4.24
C GLN A 271 -21.67 -7.91 2.85
N ARG A 272 -21.15 -6.76 2.41
CA ARG A 272 -20.37 -6.58 1.18
C ARG A 272 -18.88 -6.43 1.45
N ASN A 273 -18.39 -6.88 2.60
CA ASN A 273 -16.99 -6.79 3.03
C ASN A 273 -16.46 -5.35 3.20
N VAL A 274 -17.34 -4.36 3.40
CA VAL A 274 -16.97 -2.97 3.68
C VAL A 274 -17.16 -2.65 5.16
N ILE A 275 -16.06 -2.47 5.88
CA ILE A 275 -16.07 -2.14 7.31
C ILE A 275 -16.18 -0.62 7.49
N VAL A 276 -17.30 -0.18 8.06
CA VAL A 276 -17.54 1.25 8.33
C VAL A 276 -17.09 1.57 9.76
N ARG A 277 -15.93 2.22 9.89
CA ARG A 277 -15.37 2.63 11.20
C ARG A 277 -16.04 3.88 11.78
N ASN A 278 -16.65 4.71 10.93
CA ASN A 278 -17.34 5.93 11.34
C ASN A 278 -18.65 6.05 10.56
N LEU A 279 -19.78 6.07 11.27
CA LEU A 279 -21.12 6.16 10.66
C LEU A 279 -21.28 7.40 9.76
N LYS A 280 -20.59 8.50 10.09
CA LYS A 280 -20.57 9.72 9.28
C LYS A 280 -20.00 9.50 7.88
N SER A 281 -19.09 8.55 7.72
CA SER A 281 -18.46 8.24 6.43
C SER A 281 -19.43 7.57 5.44
N LEU A 282 -20.42 6.82 5.93
CA LEU A 282 -21.41 6.15 5.08
C LEU A 282 -22.25 7.18 4.31
N GLU A 283 -22.58 8.30 4.96
CA GLU A 283 -23.29 9.39 4.33
C GLU A 283 -22.41 10.21 3.40
N ALA A 284 -21.17 10.51 3.83
CA ALA A 284 -20.22 11.25 3.03
C ALA A 284 -19.93 10.54 1.70
N LEU A 285 -19.87 9.20 1.71
CA LEU A 285 -19.69 8.37 0.52
C LEU A 285 -20.77 8.62 -0.54
N GLY A 286 -22.03 8.86 -0.13
CA GLY A 286 -23.14 9.16 -1.04
C GLY A 286 -23.06 10.54 -1.71
N GLY A 287 -22.19 11.43 -1.21
CA GLY A 287 -21.94 12.75 -1.78
C GLY A 287 -20.57 12.90 -2.45
N VAL A 288 -19.85 11.80 -2.66
CA VAL A 288 -18.54 11.82 -3.32
C VAL A 288 -18.71 12.10 -4.81
N THR A 289 -18.09 13.18 -5.30
CA THR A 289 -18.05 13.52 -6.74
C THR A 289 -16.69 13.25 -7.37
N ASN A 290 -15.62 13.25 -6.56
CA ASN A 290 -14.26 13.03 -7.00
C ASN A 290 -13.63 11.91 -6.16
N ILE A 291 -13.06 10.92 -6.82
CA ILE A 291 -12.33 9.82 -6.17
C ILE A 291 -10.85 10.04 -6.46
N CYS A 292 -10.08 10.32 -5.41
CA CYS A 292 -8.62 10.30 -5.47
C CYS A 292 -8.17 8.94 -4.96
N SER A 293 -7.65 8.09 -5.84
CA SER A 293 -7.13 6.78 -5.46
C SER A 293 -5.61 6.81 -5.46
N ASP A 294 -5.02 6.18 -4.46
CA ASP A 294 -3.62 5.79 -4.53
C ASP A 294 -3.44 4.66 -5.58
N LYS A 295 -2.25 4.53 -6.14
CA LYS A 295 -1.90 3.50 -7.13
C LYS A 295 -1.57 2.19 -6.41
N THR A 296 -0.52 2.21 -5.61
CA THR A 296 0.10 1.00 -5.06
C THR A 296 -0.67 0.48 -3.86
N GLY A 297 -1.04 -0.79 -3.86
CA GLY A 297 -1.83 -1.40 -2.78
C GLY A 297 -3.32 -1.01 -2.76
N THR A 298 -3.76 -0.15 -3.70
CA THR A 298 -5.18 0.22 -3.87
C THR A 298 -5.70 -0.12 -5.26
N LEU A 299 -5.11 0.46 -6.32
CA LEU A 299 -5.43 0.07 -7.71
C LEU A 299 -4.63 -1.15 -8.14
N THR A 300 -3.40 -1.28 -7.65
CA THR A 300 -2.54 -2.45 -7.85
C THR A 300 -2.43 -3.25 -6.56
N GLN A 301 -2.09 -4.53 -6.68
CA GLN A 301 -1.89 -5.41 -5.52
C GLN A 301 -0.59 -5.12 -4.74
N GLY A 302 0.27 -4.20 -5.21
CA GLY A 302 1.57 -3.92 -4.59
C GLY A 302 2.61 -5.03 -4.74
N THR A 303 2.33 -6.03 -5.59
CA THR A 303 3.18 -7.20 -5.84
C THR A 303 3.56 -7.28 -7.31
N MET A 304 4.80 -7.69 -7.60
CA MET A 304 5.30 -7.88 -8.96
C MET A 304 4.77 -9.19 -9.56
N ILE A 305 4.32 -9.15 -10.81
CA ILE A 305 3.83 -10.31 -11.57
C ILE A 305 4.37 -10.20 -13.01
N VAL A 306 4.80 -11.31 -13.60
CA VAL A 306 5.16 -11.35 -15.03
C VAL A 306 3.89 -11.22 -15.86
N LYS A 307 3.83 -10.20 -16.73
CA LYS A 307 2.69 -9.98 -17.63
C LYS A 307 2.91 -10.50 -19.04
N LYS A 308 4.15 -10.44 -19.54
CA LYS A 308 4.53 -10.83 -20.88
C LYS A 308 5.91 -11.49 -20.87
N ALA A 309 6.12 -12.47 -21.73
CA ALA A 309 7.42 -13.09 -22.02
C ALA A 309 7.52 -13.31 -23.53
N TRP A 310 8.62 -12.91 -24.16
CA TRP A 310 8.74 -12.93 -25.62
C TRP A 310 9.89 -13.82 -26.05
N ILE A 311 9.61 -14.85 -26.84
CA ILE A 311 10.61 -15.80 -27.35
C ILE A 311 10.63 -15.74 -28.88
N PRO A 312 11.70 -15.23 -29.51
CA PRO A 312 11.94 -15.21 -30.95
C PRO A 312 11.78 -16.55 -31.63
N GLY A 313 10.98 -16.52 -32.69
CA GLY A 313 10.55 -17.71 -33.41
C GLY A 313 9.36 -18.43 -32.80
N ARG A 314 8.94 -18.10 -31.57
CA ARG A 314 7.74 -18.68 -30.91
C ARG A 314 6.62 -17.65 -30.68
N GLY A 315 6.97 -16.39 -30.39
CA GLY A 315 6.02 -15.30 -30.18
C GLY A 315 6.03 -14.76 -28.76
N THR A 316 4.93 -14.11 -28.36
CA THR A 316 4.75 -13.45 -27.08
C THR A 316 3.74 -14.19 -26.22
N TYR A 317 4.21 -14.74 -25.11
CA TYR A 317 3.37 -15.29 -24.05
C TYR A 317 2.82 -14.16 -23.18
N SER A 318 1.59 -14.33 -22.71
CA SER A 318 0.94 -13.39 -21.80
C SER A 318 0.30 -14.10 -20.61
N VAL A 319 0.24 -13.37 -19.50
CA VAL A 319 -0.46 -13.80 -18.28
C VAL A 319 -1.66 -12.90 -18.07
N GLY A 320 -2.85 -13.50 -18.03
CA GLY A 320 -4.11 -12.81 -17.75
C GLY A 320 -4.20 -12.22 -16.34
N ALA A 321 -5.37 -11.70 -15.97
CA ALA A 321 -5.59 -11.16 -14.63
C ALA A 321 -5.50 -12.25 -13.54
N THR A 322 -4.89 -11.91 -12.40
CA THR A 322 -4.82 -12.78 -11.21
C THR A 322 -5.16 -11.96 -9.96
N SER A 323 -5.87 -12.56 -9.01
CA SER A 323 -6.11 -12.00 -7.68
C SER A 323 -5.07 -12.44 -6.65
N GLU A 324 -4.36 -13.54 -6.95
CA GLU A 324 -3.36 -14.16 -6.09
C GLU A 324 -1.98 -14.13 -6.80
N PRO A 325 -1.11 -13.16 -6.46
CA PRO A 325 0.17 -12.96 -7.14
C PRO A 325 1.12 -14.16 -7.08
N PHE A 326 1.09 -14.92 -5.98
CA PHE A 326 1.98 -16.05 -5.75
C PHE A 326 1.42 -17.38 -6.25
N ASN A 327 0.15 -17.42 -6.68
CA ASN A 327 -0.50 -18.64 -7.11
C ASN A 327 -0.28 -18.88 -8.62
N PRO A 328 0.52 -19.89 -9.02
CA PRO A 328 0.77 -20.18 -10.42
C PRO A 328 -0.43 -20.84 -11.13
N THR A 329 -1.46 -21.31 -10.41
CA THR A 329 -2.63 -21.94 -11.02
C THR A 329 -3.70 -20.94 -11.45
N GLN A 330 -3.64 -19.70 -10.97
CA GLN A 330 -4.59 -18.64 -11.31
C GLN A 330 -4.03 -17.68 -12.35
N GLY A 331 -4.78 -17.38 -13.42
CA GLY A 331 -4.38 -16.49 -14.50
C GLY A 331 -4.10 -17.27 -15.77
N GLN A 332 -4.94 -17.10 -16.78
CA GLN A 332 -4.86 -17.83 -18.04
C GLN A 332 -3.61 -17.42 -18.81
N LEU A 333 -2.87 -18.41 -19.32
CA LEU A 333 -1.74 -18.18 -20.21
C LEU A 333 -2.25 -18.07 -21.64
N GLY A 334 -1.81 -17.03 -22.34
CA GLY A 334 -2.07 -16.82 -23.75
C GLY A 334 -0.78 -16.79 -24.57
N LEU A 335 -0.86 -17.17 -25.84
CA LEU A 335 0.24 -17.09 -26.81
C LEU A 335 -0.21 -16.33 -28.05
N GLN A 336 0.63 -15.38 -28.47
CA GLN A 336 0.48 -14.65 -29.71
C GLN A 336 1.74 -14.81 -30.56
N ASP A 337 1.60 -15.24 -31.81
CA ASP A 337 2.75 -15.54 -32.68
C ASP A 337 3.58 -14.28 -33.05
N ALA A 338 2.99 -13.09 -32.87
CA ALA A 338 3.63 -11.82 -33.16
C ALA A 338 4.65 -11.40 -32.08
N GLN A 339 5.60 -10.55 -32.49
CA GLN A 339 6.58 -9.94 -31.58
C GLN A 339 5.97 -8.73 -30.86
N PRO A 340 6.44 -8.35 -29.66
CA PRO A 340 5.89 -7.23 -28.90
C PRO A 340 5.76 -5.91 -29.67
N LYS A 341 6.74 -5.59 -30.53
CA LYS A 341 6.71 -4.35 -31.34
C LYS A 341 5.58 -4.33 -32.39
N ASP A 342 5.06 -5.49 -32.76
CA ASP A 342 4.04 -5.68 -33.79
C ASP A 342 2.64 -5.92 -33.19
N ILE A 343 2.53 -5.94 -31.85
CA ILE A 343 1.27 -6.14 -31.13
C ILE A 343 0.70 -4.79 -30.68
N ASP A 344 -0.55 -4.52 -31.04
CA ASP A 344 -1.31 -3.43 -30.43
C ASP A 344 -1.95 -3.89 -29.12
N PHE A 345 -1.29 -3.57 -28.00
CA PHE A 345 -1.72 -3.97 -26.67
C PHE A 345 -2.99 -3.27 -26.16
N GLN A 346 -3.60 -2.37 -26.93
CA GLN A 346 -4.89 -1.76 -26.60
C GLN A 346 -6.09 -2.60 -27.03
N LEU A 347 -5.88 -3.59 -27.91
CA LEU A 347 -6.93 -4.46 -28.42
C LEU A 347 -7.23 -5.63 -27.49
N SER A 348 -8.46 -6.14 -27.52
CA SER A 348 -8.93 -7.23 -26.64
C SER A 348 -8.26 -8.59 -26.91
N ASP A 349 -7.69 -8.78 -28.08
CA ASP A 349 -7.00 -9.99 -28.52
C ASP A 349 -5.48 -9.95 -28.25
N ALA A 350 -4.96 -8.88 -27.65
CA ALA A 350 -3.54 -8.71 -27.36
C ALA A 350 -2.97 -9.67 -26.30
N GLU A 351 -3.82 -10.44 -25.62
CA GLU A 351 -3.38 -11.54 -24.74
C GLU A 351 -3.12 -12.84 -25.50
N GLY A 352 -3.51 -12.92 -26.78
CA GLY A 352 -3.31 -14.09 -27.62
C GLY A 352 -4.31 -15.22 -27.34
N THR A 353 -4.06 -16.37 -27.95
CA THR A 353 -4.92 -17.56 -27.79
C THR A 353 -4.57 -18.31 -26.51
N PRO A 354 -5.56 -18.78 -25.73
CA PRO A 354 -5.30 -19.58 -24.54
C PRO A 354 -4.50 -20.85 -24.84
N ILE A 355 -3.51 -21.14 -24.00
CA ILE A 355 -2.66 -22.33 -24.13
C ILE A 355 -2.75 -23.25 -22.92
N ASN A 356 -2.55 -24.54 -23.15
CA ASN A 356 -2.30 -25.52 -22.09
C ASN A 356 -0.78 -25.59 -21.83
N PRO A 357 -0.29 -25.18 -20.64
CA PRO A 357 1.16 -25.08 -20.37
C PRO A 357 1.89 -26.42 -20.51
N GLU A 358 1.28 -27.52 -20.07
CA GLU A 358 1.92 -28.85 -20.11
C GLU A 358 2.10 -29.34 -21.55
N GLU A 359 1.12 -29.09 -22.42
CA GLU A 359 1.16 -29.51 -23.82
C GLU A 359 2.18 -28.70 -24.63
N VAL A 360 2.25 -27.39 -24.40
CA VAL A 360 3.19 -26.51 -25.14
C VAL A 360 4.62 -26.84 -24.75
N VAL A 361 4.90 -26.99 -23.45
CA VAL A 361 6.26 -27.27 -22.97
C VAL A 361 6.75 -28.64 -23.43
N ALA A 362 5.89 -29.65 -23.48
CA ALA A 362 6.26 -30.98 -23.97
C ALA A 362 6.66 -30.98 -25.46
N ARG A 363 6.19 -30.00 -26.25
CA ARG A 363 6.43 -29.92 -27.70
C ARG A 363 7.54 -28.93 -28.09
N ASP A 364 7.92 -28.04 -27.18
CA ASP A 364 8.76 -26.88 -27.49
C ASP A 364 10.07 -26.90 -26.69
N PRO A 365 11.19 -27.36 -27.28
CA PRO A 365 12.48 -27.38 -26.61
C PRO A 365 13.03 -25.96 -26.34
N THR A 366 12.75 -24.99 -27.22
CA THR A 366 13.16 -23.59 -27.03
C THR A 366 12.50 -23.00 -25.78
N LEU A 367 11.22 -23.29 -25.56
CA LEU A 367 10.50 -22.89 -24.35
C LEU A 367 11.08 -23.57 -23.10
N GLN A 368 11.47 -24.85 -23.18
CA GLN A 368 12.12 -25.53 -22.06
C GLN A 368 13.45 -24.85 -21.68
N GLU A 369 14.27 -24.47 -22.66
CA GLU A 369 15.51 -23.74 -22.41
C GLU A 369 15.26 -22.36 -21.77
N TYR A 370 14.29 -21.60 -22.30
CA TYR A 370 13.87 -20.33 -21.71
C TYR A 370 13.42 -20.50 -20.25
N LEU A 371 12.58 -21.51 -19.98
CA LEU A 371 12.08 -21.81 -18.64
C LEU A 371 13.18 -22.32 -17.69
N ASN A 372 14.18 -23.04 -18.20
CA ASN A 372 15.37 -23.43 -17.42
C ASN A 372 16.09 -22.17 -16.94
N VAL A 373 16.33 -21.18 -17.81
CA VAL A 373 16.97 -19.92 -17.39
C VAL A 373 16.09 -19.16 -16.40
N ALA A 374 14.80 -19.01 -16.70
CA ALA A 374 13.86 -18.28 -15.83
C ALA A 374 13.78 -18.87 -14.41
N SER A 375 13.82 -20.20 -14.31
CA SER A 375 13.69 -20.94 -13.05
C SER A 375 15.01 -21.10 -12.29
N LEU A 376 16.13 -21.31 -13.00
CA LEU A 376 17.42 -21.63 -12.39
C LEU A 376 18.33 -20.41 -12.20
N ALA A 377 18.25 -19.37 -13.03
CA ALA A 377 18.88 -18.09 -12.73
C ALA A 377 18.02 -17.28 -11.75
N ASN A 378 17.59 -17.90 -10.64
CA ASN A 378 16.61 -17.33 -9.71
C ASN A 378 16.77 -17.91 -8.31
N LEU A 379 16.94 -17.08 -7.29
CA LEU A 379 17.13 -17.52 -5.91
C LEU A 379 15.80 -17.60 -5.14
N ALA A 380 14.73 -17.04 -5.69
CA ALA A 380 13.42 -17.09 -5.07
C ALA A 380 12.81 -18.50 -5.10
N THR A 381 12.08 -18.81 -4.04
CA THR A 381 11.34 -20.06 -3.91
C THR A 381 9.85 -19.74 -3.83
N VAL A 382 9.06 -20.54 -4.55
CA VAL A 382 7.59 -20.47 -4.53
C VAL A 382 7.09 -21.86 -4.19
N HIS A 383 6.38 -21.98 -3.08
CA HIS A 383 5.91 -23.25 -2.54
C HIS A 383 4.55 -23.09 -1.89
N GLN A 384 3.83 -24.21 -1.75
CA GLN A 384 2.51 -24.23 -1.14
C GLN A 384 2.60 -24.76 0.29
N VAL A 385 2.02 -24.03 1.24
CA VAL A 385 1.94 -24.39 2.66
C VAL A 385 0.48 -24.33 3.07
N GLN A 386 -0.09 -25.45 3.56
CA GLN A 386 -1.48 -25.53 4.01
C GLN A 386 -2.52 -25.06 2.96
N GLY A 387 -2.22 -25.22 1.67
CA GLY A 387 -3.10 -24.80 0.57
C GLY A 387 -2.83 -23.38 0.06
N GLU A 388 -2.05 -22.56 0.76
CA GLU A 388 -1.71 -21.20 0.36
C GLU A 388 -0.31 -21.11 -0.26
N TRP A 389 -0.19 -20.35 -1.35
CA TRP A 389 1.08 -20.12 -2.04
C TRP A 389 1.90 -19.03 -1.38
N HIS A 390 3.15 -19.37 -1.08
CA HIS A 390 4.11 -18.47 -0.45
C HIS A 390 5.33 -18.30 -1.35
N GLY A 391 5.70 -17.04 -1.60
CA GLY A 391 6.93 -16.67 -2.29
C GLY A 391 7.97 -16.12 -1.30
N ARG A 392 9.21 -16.61 -1.36
CA ARG A 392 10.34 -16.10 -0.57
C ARG A 392 11.47 -15.71 -1.51
N GLY A 393 11.89 -14.45 -1.45
CA GLY A 393 12.94 -13.88 -2.30
C GLY A 393 12.60 -12.44 -2.71
N ASP A 394 13.33 -11.90 -3.67
CA ASP A 394 13.09 -10.55 -4.19
C ASP A 394 11.80 -10.52 -5.04
N PRO A 395 10.99 -9.44 -5.03
CA PRO A 395 9.69 -9.42 -5.72
C PRO A 395 9.75 -9.75 -7.21
N THR A 396 10.80 -9.31 -7.91
CA THR A 396 10.99 -9.60 -9.34
C THR A 396 11.34 -11.07 -9.57
N GLU A 397 12.13 -11.66 -8.67
CA GLU A 397 12.49 -13.06 -8.71
C GLU A 397 11.30 -13.96 -8.42
N ILE A 398 10.50 -13.63 -7.40
CA ILE A 398 9.25 -14.32 -7.10
C ILE A 398 8.33 -14.29 -8.32
N ALA A 399 8.17 -13.14 -8.99
CA ALA A 399 7.32 -13.01 -10.17
C ALA A 399 7.74 -13.96 -11.31
N ILE A 400 9.03 -14.02 -11.61
CA ILE A 400 9.60 -14.93 -12.61
C ILE A 400 9.39 -16.39 -12.19
N GLN A 401 9.56 -16.68 -10.89
CA GLN A 401 9.41 -18.03 -10.37
C GLN A 401 7.97 -18.52 -10.41
N VAL A 402 7.01 -17.64 -10.11
CA VAL A 402 5.58 -17.91 -10.29
C VAL A 402 5.30 -18.20 -11.75
N PHE A 403 5.82 -17.38 -12.68
CA PHE A 403 5.66 -17.58 -14.13
C PHE A 403 6.17 -18.96 -14.58
N ALA A 404 7.40 -19.32 -14.23
CA ALA A 404 7.96 -20.65 -14.56
C ALA A 404 7.14 -21.79 -13.93
N SER A 405 6.61 -21.59 -12.72
CA SER A 405 5.75 -22.56 -12.05
C SER A 405 4.40 -22.78 -12.75
N ARG A 406 3.90 -21.82 -13.55
CA ARG A 406 2.69 -22.01 -14.38
C ARG A 406 2.85 -23.09 -15.43
N PHE A 407 4.10 -23.29 -15.86
CA PHE A 407 4.52 -24.32 -16.80
C PHE A 407 4.99 -25.61 -16.08
N ASN A 408 4.73 -25.73 -14.78
CA ASN A 408 5.26 -26.80 -13.94
C ASN A 408 6.80 -26.87 -13.92
N TRP A 409 7.47 -25.73 -14.15
CA TRP A 409 8.93 -25.57 -14.25
C TRP A 409 9.55 -24.92 -13.01
N ASN A 410 9.12 -25.34 -11.83
CA ASN A 410 9.56 -24.75 -10.55
C ASN A 410 11.00 -25.20 -10.17
N ARG A 411 11.83 -24.27 -9.69
CA ARG A 411 13.21 -24.51 -9.21
C ARG A 411 13.27 -25.62 -8.18
N LEU A 412 12.34 -25.66 -7.23
CA LEU A 412 12.32 -26.68 -6.20
C LEU A 412 12.16 -28.08 -6.79
N ARG A 413 11.42 -28.22 -7.91
CA ARG A 413 11.31 -29.48 -8.64
C ARG A 413 12.60 -29.80 -9.39
N LEU A 414 13.20 -28.80 -10.04
CA LEU A 414 14.35 -28.98 -10.93
C LEU A 414 15.67 -29.20 -10.18
N ALA A 415 15.88 -28.55 -9.04
CA ALA A 415 17.15 -28.52 -8.33
C ALA A 415 17.14 -29.22 -6.96
N THR A 416 16.02 -29.24 -6.24
CA THR A 416 15.96 -29.74 -4.84
C THR A 416 14.86 -30.77 -4.58
N GLY A 417 14.22 -31.28 -5.64
CA GLY A 417 13.02 -32.10 -5.54
C GLY A 417 13.34 -33.57 -5.25
N GLU A 418 12.34 -34.44 -5.36
CA GLU A 418 12.55 -35.90 -5.23
C GLU A 418 13.45 -36.48 -6.33
N LYS A 419 13.46 -35.82 -7.51
CA LYS A 419 14.27 -36.18 -8.68
C LYS A 419 14.86 -34.90 -9.28
N PRO A 420 15.89 -34.32 -8.65
CA PRO A 420 16.57 -33.17 -9.22
C PRO A 420 17.18 -33.57 -10.57
N GLN A 421 17.21 -32.61 -11.49
CA GLN A 421 17.87 -32.74 -12.80
C GLN A 421 19.11 -31.84 -12.89
N TRP A 422 19.19 -30.87 -11.99
CA TRP A 422 20.17 -29.81 -11.99
C TRP A 422 20.81 -29.66 -10.61
N HIS A 423 22.13 -29.70 -10.56
CA HIS A 423 22.91 -29.43 -9.35
C HIS A 423 23.54 -28.04 -9.44
N GLU A 424 23.31 -27.20 -8.44
CA GLU A 424 23.90 -25.85 -8.39
C GLU A 424 25.40 -25.95 -8.04
N VAL A 425 26.26 -25.33 -8.85
CA VAL A 425 27.72 -25.40 -8.68
C VAL A 425 28.27 -24.07 -8.17
N ALA A 426 27.79 -22.95 -8.70
CA ALA A 426 28.24 -21.62 -8.30
C ALA A 426 27.18 -20.56 -8.59
N GLU A 427 27.14 -19.51 -7.77
CA GLU A 427 26.29 -18.35 -7.98
C GLU A 427 27.10 -17.05 -8.08
N PHE A 428 26.71 -16.21 -9.02
CA PHE A 428 27.12 -14.82 -9.12
C PHE A 428 25.88 -13.96 -8.84
N PRO A 429 25.69 -13.50 -7.59
CA PRO A 429 24.49 -12.78 -7.21
C PRO A 429 24.34 -11.48 -8.01
N PHE A 430 23.11 -10.96 -8.03
CA PHE A 430 22.83 -9.71 -8.72
C PHE A 430 23.72 -8.58 -8.20
N ASP A 431 24.41 -7.95 -9.13
CA ASP A 431 25.28 -6.81 -8.87
C ASP A 431 24.77 -5.61 -9.67
N SER A 432 24.70 -4.46 -9.01
CA SER A 432 24.13 -3.23 -9.58
C SER A 432 25.04 -2.56 -10.61
N ASP A 433 26.35 -2.79 -10.54
CA ASP A 433 27.33 -2.21 -11.45
C ASP A 433 27.28 -2.92 -12.81
N VAL A 434 27.22 -4.25 -12.80
CA VAL A 434 27.08 -5.06 -14.03
C VAL A 434 25.63 -5.30 -14.45
N LYS A 435 24.66 -5.10 -13.54
CA LYS A 435 23.20 -5.24 -13.73
C LYS A 435 22.76 -6.61 -14.26
N LYS A 436 23.45 -7.65 -13.84
CA LYS A 436 23.21 -9.04 -14.21
C LYS A 436 23.33 -9.93 -12.97
N MET A 437 22.80 -11.13 -13.07
CA MET A 437 23.15 -12.26 -12.21
C MET A 437 23.29 -13.50 -13.06
N SER A 438 24.16 -14.40 -12.61
CA SER A 438 24.44 -15.65 -13.31
C SER A 438 24.56 -16.78 -12.31
N VAL A 439 24.11 -17.97 -12.69
CA VAL A 439 24.23 -19.17 -11.87
C VAL A 439 24.74 -20.30 -12.75
N ILE A 440 25.66 -21.10 -12.21
CA ILE A 440 26.23 -22.26 -12.87
C ILE A 440 25.52 -23.50 -12.32
N PHE A 441 24.94 -24.28 -13.21
CA PHE A 441 24.30 -25.54 -12.90
C PHE A 441 24.89 -26.68 -13.71
N GLU A 442 25.01 -27.84 -13.10
CA GLU A 442 25.36 -29.09 -13.77
C GLU A 442 24.11 -29.93 -14.01
N HIS A 443 23.96 -30.50 -15.20
CA HIS A 443 22.84 -31.38 -15.50
C HIS A 443 23.19 -32.85 -15.26
N ASP A 444 22.44 -33.53 -14.40
CA ASP A 444 22.79 -34.85 -13.88
C ASP A 444 23.00 -35.91 -14.98
N GLN A 445 22.16 -35.91 -16.02
CA GLN A 445 22.24 -36.96 -17.05
C GLN A 445 23.37 -36.74 -18.06
N SER A 446 23.73 -35.48 -18.32
CA SER A 446 24.69 -35.13 -19.38
C SER A 446 26.07 -34.76 -18.82
N GLN A 447 26.17 -34.50 -17.51
CA GLN A 447 27.40 -34.07 -16.82
C GLN A 447 28.02 -32.84 -17.49
N LYS A 448 27.17 -32.02 -18.11
CA LYS A 448 27.53 -30.74 -18.72
C LYS A 448 27.14 -29.63 -17.76
N GLN A 449 27.83 -28.50 -17.84
CA GLN A 449 27.52 -27.32 -17.05
C GLN A 449 26.94 -26.21 -17.92
N TRP A 450 25.96 -25.51 -17.37
CA TRP A 450 25.27 -24.38 -17.98
C TRP A 450 25.49 -23.15 -17.12
N VAL A 451 25.82 -22.03 -17.75
CA VAL A 451 25.67 -20.71 -17.16
C VAL A 451 24.30 -20.19 -17.55
N PHE A 452 23.46 -19.92 -16.57
CA PHE A 452 22.17 -19.26 -16.75
C PHE A 452 22.28 -17.81 -16.27
N THR A 453 21.87 -16.85 -17.09
CA THR A 453 22.02 -15.43 -16.81
C THR A 453 20.70 -14.69 -16.98
N LYS A 454 20.42 -13.76 -16.07
CA LYS A 454 19.34 -12.77 -16.24
C LYS A 454 19.81 -11.37 -15.85
N GLY A 455 19.26 -10.34 -16.49
CA GLY A 455 19.64 -8.97 -16.17
C GLY A 455 18.95 -7.91 -17.03
N ALA A 456 19.46 -6.68 -16.96
CA ALA A 456 19.05 -5.59 -17.83
C ALA A 456 19.33 -5.95 -19.30
N VAL A 457 18.38 -5.66 -20.19
CA VAL A 457 18.40 -6.12 -21.59
C VAL A 457 19.68 -5.72 -22.31
N GLU A 458 20.06 -4.45 -22.21
CA GLU A 458 21.25 -3.90 -22.87
C GLU A 458 22.55 -4.53 -22.32
N ARG A 459 22.57 -4.88 -21.03
CA ARG A 459 23.74 -5.46 -20.37
C ARG A 459 23.89 -6.94 -20.70
N VAL A 460 22.79 -7.66 -20.81
CA VAL A 460 22.81 -9.05 -21.28
C VAL A 460 23.19 -9.10 -22.75
N LEU A 461 22.62 -8.26 -23.61
CA LEU A 461 22.95 -8.22 -25.04
C LEU A 461 24.44 -7.95 -25.29
N SER A 462 25.07 -7.06 -24.52
CA SER A 462 26.51 -6.79 -24.64
C SER A 462 27.41 -8.01 -24.36
N SER A 463 26.88 -9.03 -23.67
CA SER A 463 27.56 -10.30 -23.39
C SER A 463 27.21 -11.42 -24.38
N CYS A 464 26.33 -11.15 -25.36
CA CYS A 464 25.76 -12.15 -26.27
C CYS A 464 26.19 -11.92 -27.73
N PRO A 465 27.19 -12.64 -28.27
CA PRO A 465 27.50 -12.59 -29.70
C PRO A 465 26.51 -13.40 -30.56
N ARG A 466 25.63 -14.19 -29.93
CA ARG A 466 24.68 -15.09 -30.57
C ARG A 466 23.30 -14.97 -29.92
N TYR A 467 22.26 -15.30 -30.67
CA TYR A 467 20.89 -15.37 -30.17
C TYR A 467 20.20 -16.61 -30.72
N ALA A 468 19.24 -17.13 -29.95
CA ALA A 468 18.37 -18.22 -30.39
C ALA A 468 17.13 -17.66 -31.11
N VAL A 469 16.76 -18.29 -32.23
CA VAL A 469 15.51 -18.02 -32.95
C VAL A 469 14.91 -19.34 -33.43
N GLY A 470 13.78 -19.73 -32.85
CA GLY A 470 13.26 -21.08 -33.01
C GLY A 470 14.27 -22.11 -32.49
N ASP A 471 14.66 -23.07 -33.35
CA ASP A 471 15.62 -24.12 -33.00
C ASP A 471 17.05 -23.82 -33.51
N GLU A 472 17.29 -22.61 -34.06
CA GLU A 472 18.58 -22.21 -34.62
C GLU A 472 19.28 -21.16 -33.75
N ILE A 473 20.61 -21.29 -33.60
CA ILE A 473 21.46 -20.27 -32.99
C ILE A 473 22.14 -19.48 -34.10
N LYS A 474 21.94 -18.16 -34.12
CA LYS A 474 22.49 -17.23 -35.13
C LYS A 474 23.40 -16.19 -34.49
N HIS A 475 24.27 -15.59 -35.29
CA HIS A 475 25.08 -14.44 -34.85
C HIS A 475 24.20 -13.22 -34.63
N LEU A 476 24.45 -12.51 -33.53
CA LEU A 476 23.77 -11.26 -33.23
C LEU A 476 24.39 -10.15 -34.07
N THR A 477 23.69 -9.75 -35.14
CA THR A 477 24.07 -8.59 -35.94
C THR A 477 23.50 -7.30 -35.34
N PRO A 478 24.06 -6.11 -35.65
CA PRO A 478 23.54 -4.83 -35.15
C PRO A 478 22.06 -4.60 -35.49
N ASP A 479 21.59 -5.08 -36.66
CA ASP A 479 20.18 -4.97 -37.05
C ASP A 479 19.26 -5.80 -36.15
N VAL A 480 19.70 -7.01 -35.76
CA VAL A 480 18.94 -7.88 -34.84
C VAL A 480 18.97 -7.32 -33.42
N GLU A 481 20.11 -6.78 -32.98
CA GLU A 481 20.22 -6.11 -31.68
C GLU A 481 19.22 -4.94 -31.59
N GLN A 482 19.17 -4.07 -32.60
CA GLN A 482 18.17 -2.99 -32.67
C GLN A 482 16.73 -3.53 -32.68
N ASP A 483 16.50 -4.67 -33.32
CA ASP A 483 15.20 -5.31 -33.34
C ASP A 483 14.74 -5.78 -31.95
N ILE A 484 15.65 -6.38 -31.19
CA ILE A 484 15.41 -6.78 -29.80
C ILE A 484 15.12 -5.56 -28.93
N LEU A 485 15.90 -4.48 -29.09
CA LEU A 485 15.68 -3.23 -28.35
C LEU A 485 14.31 -2.60 -28.67
N ARG A 486 13.82 -2.68 -29.91
CA ARG A 486 12.47 -2.22 -30.26
C ARG A 486 11.37 -3.04 -29.58
N ASN A 487 11.55 -4.36 -29.47
CA ASN A 487 10.62 -5.22 -28.73
C ASN A 487 10.64 -4.92 -27.23
N MET A 488 11.82 -4.68 -26.66
CA MET A 488 11.96 -4.23 -25.28
C MET A 488 11.26 -2.89 -25.04
N GLU A 489 11.43 -1.92 -25.94
CA GLU A 489 10.76 -0.61 -25.84
C GLU A 489 9.24 -0.74 -25.91
N ALA A 490 8.72 -1.63 -26.78
CA ALA A 490 7.29 -1.89 -26.87
C ALA A 490 6.70 -2.41 -25.55
N LEU A 491 7.40 -3.32 -24.86
CA LEU A 491 7.01 -3.79 -23.53
C LEU A 491 7.17 -2.70 -22.47
N ALA A 492 8.23 -1.91 -22.52
CA ALA A 492 8.50 -0.82 -21.57
C ALA A 492 7.44 0.30 -21.65
N ARG A 493 6.90 0.59 -22.84
CA ARG A 493 5.79 1.55 -23.05
C ARG A 493 4.51 1.17 -22.32
N LEU A 494 4.34 -0.11 -21.96
CA LEU A 494 3.23 -0.57 -21.11
C LEU A 494 3.47 -0.33 -19.62
N GLY A 495 4.59 0.30 -19.25
CA GLY A 495 5.03 0.46 -17.85
C GLY A 495 5.57 -0.83 -17.25
N LEU A 496 5.93 -1.83 -18.06
CA LEU A 496 6.50 -3.09 -17.59
C LEU A 496 8.01 -2.96 -17.39
N ARG A 497 8.52 -3.61 -16.35
CA ARG A 497 9.96 -3.86 -16.18
C ARG A 497 10.36 -5.03 -17.08
N VAL A 498 11.30 -4.79 -17.99
CA VAL A 498 11.79 -5.80 -18.95
C VAL A 498 13.16 -6.32 -18.51
N LEU A 499 13.35 -7.64 -18.58
CA LEU A 499 14.61 -8.31 -18.31
C LEU A 499 14.91 -9.24 -19.49
N ALA A 500 16.20 -9.49 -19.71
CA ALA A 500 16.70 -10.43 -20.69
C ALA A 500 17.19 -11.70 -20.02
N LEU A 501 17.00 -12.83 -20.68
CA LEU A 501 17.57 -14.12 -20.30
C LEU A 501 18.66 -14.52 -21.31
N ALA A 502 19.65 -15.25 -20.83
CA ALA A 502 20.71 -15.80 -21.68
C ALA A 502 21.30 -17.07 -21.05
N SER A 503 21.83 -17.95 -21.89
CA SER A 503 22.50 -19.15 -21.41
C SER A 503 23.76 -19.49 -22.22
N ARG A 504 24.64 -20.30 -21.64
CA ARG A 504 25.80 -20.87 -22.34
C ARG A 504 26.13 -22.24 -21.79
N THR A 505 26.44 -23.17 -22.68
CA THR A 505 26.79 -24.57 -22.36
C THR A 505 28.26 -24.91 -22.52
N ASP A 506 28.96 -24.16 -23.39
CA ASP A 506 30.37 -24.38 -23.68
C ASP A 506 31.23 -23.58 -22.70
N ILE A 507 31.28 -24.06 -21.46
CA ILE A 507 32.06 -23.43 -20.39
C ILE A 507 33.15 -24.37 -19.89
N ARG A 508 34.22 -23.79 -19.33
CA ARG A 508 35.19 -24.55 -18.54
C ARG A 508 34.44 -25.23 -17.39
N HIS A 509 34.69 -26.52 -17.21
CA HIS A 509 34.15 -27.26 -16.08
C HIS A 509 34.64 -26.65 -14.76
N VAL A 510 33.70 -26.19 -13.96
CA VAL A 510 33.91 -25.63 -12.62
C VAL A 510 33.79 -26.76 -11.61
N ILE A 511 34.70 -26.80 -10.65
CA ILE A 511 34.62 -27.75 -9.54
C ILE A 511 33.75 -27.12 -8.44
N ASP A 512 32.88 -27.92 -7.82
CA ASP A 512 32.05 -27.45 -6.72
C ASP A 512 32.93 -26.86 -5.59
N ASN A 513 32.54 -25.67 -5.09
CA ASN A 513 33.30 -24.85 -4.15
C ASN A 513 34.70 -24.40 -4.62
N GLU A 514 34.96 -24.28 -5.92
CA GLU A 514 36.17 -23.62 -6.42
C GLU A 514 36.24 -22.18 -5.91
N ALA A 515 37.29 -21.86 -5.14
CA ALA A 515 37.51 -20.52 -4.60
C ALA A 515 37.90 -19.54 -5.71
N GLU A 516 37.38 -18.31 -5.63
CA GLU A 516 37.72 -17.18 -6.53
C GLU A 516 37.38 -17.41 -8.01
N LEU A 517 36.10 -17.68 -8.30
CA LEU A 517 35.60 -17.64 -9.67
C LEU A 517 35.51 -16.21 -10.20
N ASP A 518 36.24 -15.92 -11.27
CA ASP A 518 36.12 -14.64 -11.98
C ASP A 518 34.85 -14.62 -12.84
N ARG A 519 33.89 -13.80 -12.39
CA ARG A 519 32.62 -13.54 -13.07
C ARG A 519 32.80 -13.19 -14.56
N GLY A 520 33.84 -12.44 -14.90
CA GLY A 520 34.10 -11.99 -16.28
C GLY A 520 34.37 -13.12 -17.27
N LEU A 521 34.84 -14.28 -16.80
CA LEU A 521 35.07 -15.46 -17.65
C LEU A 521 33.77 -16.19 -17.99
N PHE A 522 32.77 -16.12 -17.11
CA PHE A 522 31.51 -16.84 -17.24
C PHE A 522 30.41 -16.03 -17.95
N GLU A 523 30.47 -14.70 -17.87
CA GLU A 523 29.48 -13.78 -18.46
C GLU A 523 29.87 -13.21 -19.84
N THR A 524 30.53 -14.03 -20.66
CA THR A 524 30.89 -13.72 -22.06
C THR A 524 30.34 -14.79 -23.00
N ASP A 525 30.30 -14.50 -24.30
CA ASP A 525 29.90 -15.44 -25.35
C ASP A 525 28.57 -16.17 -25.13
N LEU A 526 27.66 -15.52 -24.41
CA LEU A 526 26.34 -16.04 -24.07
C LEU A 526 25.46 -16.15 -25.32
N VAL A 527 24.48 -17.03 -25.27
CA VAL A 527 23.39 -17.09 -26.25
C VAL A 527 22.19 -16.39 -25.66
N PHE A 528 21.78 -15.30 -26.29
CA PHE A 528 20.57 -14.57 -25.90
C PHE A 528 19.35 -15.47 -26.13
N LEU A 529 18.63 -15.74 -25.04
CA LEU A 529 17.37 -16.46 -24.99
C LEU A 529 16.31 -15.41 -24.68
N PRO A 530 15.67 -14.83 -25.69
CA PRO A 530 14.98 -13.57 -25.51
C PRO A 530 13.75 -13.73 -24.62
#